data_AF-A0A2W6YU65-F1
#
_entry.id   AF-A0A2W6YU65-F1
#
_cell.length_a   1.000
_cell.length_b   1.000
_cell.length_c   1.000
_cell.angle_alpha   90.00
_cell.angle_beta   90.00
_cell.angle_gamma   90.00
#
_symmetry.space_group_name_H-M   'P 1'
#
loop_
_entity.id
_entity.type
_entity.pdbx_description
1 polymer ?
#
loop_
_entity_poly.entity_id
_entity_poly.type
_entity_poly.pdbx_seq_one_letter_code
_entity_poly.pdbx_strand_id
1 'polypeptide(L)'
;MQTSEAIEQTILNNIRQLPPEKQQEVLDFTEALRKKLAPKNKLSMRQIAKLPLAQRHQYLAQYIPATAQDFHNDPELTEFAVLDTADWDIGYE
;
A
#
# COMPACT_ATOMS: atom_id res chain seq x y z
N MET A 1 29.90 -7.92 11.51
CA MET A 1 28.43 -7.95 11.41
C MET A 1 27.89 -7.62 12.79
N GLN A 2 27.23 -6.48 12.99
CA GLN A 2 26.51 -6.24 14.24
C GLN A 2 25.27 -7.13 14.25
N THR A 3 25.05 -7.86 15.34
CA THR A 3 23.86 -8.69 15.53
C THR A 3 22.65 -7.79 15.81
N SER A 4 21.44 -8.21 15.44
CA SER A 4 20.22 -7.44 15.74
C SER A 4 20.07 -7.16 17.24
N GLU A 5 20.47 -8.12 18.07
CA GLU A 5 20.50 -8.00 19.53
C GLU A 5 21.39 -6.84 20.01
N ALA A 6 22.56 -6.61 19.39
CA ALA A 6 23.44 -5.51 19.76
C ALA A 6 22.81 -4.15 19.44
N ILE A 7 22.05 -4.07 18.34
CA ILE A 7 21.35 -2.84 17.92
C ILE A 7 20.17 -2.58 18.86
N GLU A 8 19.36 -3.58 19.17
CA GLU A 8 18.22 -3.45 20.10
C GLU A 8 18.66 -2.98 21.49
N GLN A 9 19.71 -3.59 22.03
CA GLN A 9 20.26 -3.20 23.33
C GLN A 9 20.81 -1.77 23.32
N THR A 10 21.45 -1.37 22.23
CA THR A 10 21.94 0.01 22.06
C THR A 10 20.78 1.00 22.02
N ILE A 11 19.72 0.69 21.28
CA ILE A 11 18.52 1.54 21.20
C ILE A 11 17.84 1.66 22.57
N LEU A 12 17.65 0.55 23.28
CA LEU A 12 17.02 0.55 24.61
C LEU A 12 17.82 1.38 25.62
N ASN A 13 19.15 1.28 25.60
CA ASN A 13 20.00 2.09 26.47
C ASN A 13 19.90 3.58 26.17
N ASN A 14 19.85 3.97 24.89
CA ASN A 14 19.66 5.37 24.51
C ASN A 14 18.29 5.91 24.95
N ILE A 15 17.21 5.14 24.76
CA ILE A 15 15.86 5.56 25.16
C ILE A 15 15.76 5.75 26.67
N ARG A 16 16.38 4.86 27.47
CA ARG A 16 16.39 4.98 28.94
C ARG A 16 17.13 6.21 29.47
N GLN A 17 18.08 6.75 28.71
CA GLN A 17 18.82 7.96 29.07
C GLN A 17 18.05 9.25 28.74
N LEU A 18 16.95 9.15 27.98
CA LEU A 18 16.13 10.32 27.64
C LEU A 18 15.29 10.78 28.83
N PRO A 19 14.97 12.08 28.92
CA PRO A 19 13.98 12.60 29.87
C PRO A 19 12.60 11.94 29.70
N PRO A 20 11.77 11.87 30.76
CA PRO A 20 10.46 11.22 30.72
C PRO A 20 9.55 11.72 29.59
N GLU A 21 9.59 13.01 29.29
CA GLU A 21 8.77 13.63 28.23
C GLU A 21 9.17 13.10 26.85
N LYS A 22 10.48 12.90 26.64
CA LYS A 22 11.02 12.36 25.38
C LYS A 22 10.82 10.87 25.25
N GLN A 23 10.80 10.14 26.37
CA GLN A 23 10.43 8.72 26.36
C GLN A 23 8.98 8.55 25.91
N GLN A 24 8.07 9.38 26.42
CA GLN A 24 6.66 9.36 26.01
C GLN A 24 6.51 9.69 24.52
N GLU A 25 7.22 10.69 24.01
CA GLU A 25 7.21 11.04 22.58
C GLU A 25 7.63 9.86 21.68
N VAL A 26 8.65 9.09 22.09
CA VAL A 26 9.08 7.89 21.38
C VAL A 26 8.00 6.80 21.44
N LEU A 27 7.36 6.61 22.59
CA LEU A 27 6.23 5.66 22.72
C LEU A 27 5.07 6.06 21.80
N ASP A 28 4.67 7.33 21.81
CA ASP A 28 3.60 7.84 20.96
C ASP A 28 3.94 7.68 19.47
N PHE A 29 5.20 7.97 19.09
CA PHE A 29 5.70 7.77 17.74
C PHE A 29 5.66 6.29 17.32
N THR A 30 6.12 5.38 18.18
CA THR A 30 6.08 3.94 17.89
C THR A 30 4.66 3.42 17.79
N GLU A 31 3.72 3.93 18.60
CA GLU A 31 2.30 3.59 18.48
C GLU A 31 1.71 4.11 17.16
N ALA A 32 2.03 5.35 16.77
CA ALA A 32 1.63 5.93 15.50
C ALA A 32 2.16 5.11 14.30
N LEU A 33 3.42 4.67 14.36
CA LEU A 33 4.00 3.76 13.39
C LEU A 33 3.26 2.42 13.36
N ARG A 34 3.02 1.81 14.52
CA ARG A 34 2.26 0.56 14.62
C ARG A 34 0.87 0.69 14.01
N LYS A 35 0.18 1.81 14.22
CA LYS A 35 -1.14 2.08 13.62
C LYS A 35 -1.09 2.26 12.10
N LYS A 36 -0.04 2.90 11.58
CA LYS A 36 0.18 3.05 10.12
C LYS A 36 0.58 1.74 9.43
N LEU A 37 1.39 0.94 10.12
CA LEU A 37 1.92 -0.35 9.65
C LEU A 37 0.98 -1.51 9.95
N ALA A 38 -0.03 -1.31 10.83
CA ALA A 38 -1.06 -2.28 11.08
C ALA A 38 -1.64 -2.71 9.73
N PRO A 39 -1.66 -4.02 9.42
CA PRO A 39 -2.21 -4.48 8.16
C PRO A 39 -3.66 -3.98 8.10
N LYS A 40 -3.93 -3.01 7.22
CA LYS A 40 -5.30 -2.61 6.89
C LYS A 40 -5.98 -3.93 6.51
N ASN A 41 -6.96 -4.36 7.31
CA ASN A 41 -7.67 -5.63 7.14
C ASN A 41 -7.87 -5.85 5.64
N LYS A 42 -7.12 -6.79 5.07
CA LYS A 42 -7.13 -7.06 3.63
C LYS A 42 -8.47 -7.72 3.33
N LEU A 43 -9.45 -6.89 3.03
CA LEU A 43 -10.72 -7.36 2.52
C LEU A 43 -10.43 -8.10 1.21
N SER A 44 -11.04 -9.27 1.04
CA SER A 44 -11.03 -9.95 -0.25
C SER A 44 -11.70 -9.09 -1.31
N MET A 45 -11.37 -9.31 -2.59
CA MET A 45 -12.01 -8.59 -3.71
C MET A 45 -13.54 -8.74 -3.69
N ARG A 46 -14.05 -9.91 -3.28
CA ARG A 46 -15.50 -10.14 -3.11
C ARG A 46 -16.11 -9.27 -2.00
N GLN A 47 -15.36 -9.03 -0.92
CA GLN A 47 -15.81 -8.14 0.15
C GLN A 47 -15.74 -6.67 -0.27
N ILE A 48 -14.69 -6.26 -1.00
CA ILE A 48 -14.57 -4.90 -1.54
C ILE A 48 -15.72 -4.59 -2.51
N ALA A 49 -16.08 -5.55 -3.38
CA ALA A 49 -17.18 -5.38 -4.34
C ALA A 49 -18.54 -5.13 -3.65
N LYS A 50 -18.74 -5.66 -2.44
CA LYS A 50 -19.96 -5.44 -1.64
C LYS A 50 -20.03 -4.07 -0.97
N LEU A 51 -18.92 -3.32 -0.91
CA LEU A 51 -18.90 -1.97 -0.35
C LEU A 51 -19.51 -0.94 -1.31
N PRO A 52 -20.02 0.20 -0.81
CA PRO A 52 -20.38 1.36 -1.63
C PRO A 52 -19.21 1.82 -2.50
N LEU A 53 -19.50 2.28 -3.71
CA LEU A 53 -18.47 2.67 -4.69
C LEU A 53 -17.47 3.68 -4.10
N ALA A 54 -17.96 4.66 -3.33
CA ALA A 54 -17.16 5.67 -2.67
C ALA A 54 -16.14 5.12 -1.65
N GLN A 55 -16.31 3.89 -1.17
CA GLN A 55 -15.37 3.27 -0.23
C GLN A 55 -14.40 2.30 -0.91
N ARG A 56 -14.74 1.77 -2.10
CA ARG A 56 -13.89 0.80 -2.82
C ARG A 56 -12.51 1.36 -3.14
N HIS A 57 -12.46 2.62 -3.57
CA HIS A 57 -11.21 3.26 -3.97
C HIS A 57 -10.20 3.33 -2.81
N GLN A 58 -10.65 3.46 -1.56
CA GLN A 58 -9.76 3.56 -0.40
C GLN A 58 -8.93 2.29 -0.19
N TYR A 59 -9.49 1.13 -0.53
CA TYR A 59 -8.82 -0.17 -0.42
C TYR A 59 -7.93 -0.46 -1.63
N LEU A 60 -8.37 -0.04 -2.82
CA LEU A 60 -7.64 -0.27 -4.07
C LEU A 60 -6.49 0.72 -4.28
N ALA A 61 -6.56 1.92 -3.68
CA ALA A 61 -5.57 2.99 -3.88
C ALA A 61 -4.12 2.58 -3.61
N GLN A 62 -3.89 1.70 -2.64
CA GLN A 62 -2.54 1.24 -2.30
C GLN A 62 -1.88 0.39 -3.40
N TYR A 63 -2.68 -0.21 -4.31
CA TYR A 63 -2.19 -1.03 -5.40
C TYR A 63 -1.98 -0.24 -6.69
N ILE A 64 -2.55 0.97 -6.80
CA ILE A 64 -2.45 1.83 -8.00
C ILE A 64 -0.99 2.09 -8.41
N PRO A 65 -0.03 2.41 -7.52
CA PRO A 65 1.34 2.64 -7.92
C PRO A 65 2.01 1.41 -8.53
N ALA A 66 1.76 0.23 -7.95
CA ALA A 66 2.26 -1.03 -8.49
C ALA A 66 1.65 -1.31 -9.86
N THR A 67 0.32 -1.15 -9.99
CA THR A 67 -0.36 -1.26 -11.27
C THR A 67 0.23 -0.31 -12.30
N ALA A 68 0.43 0.97 -11.99
CA ALA A 68 1.04 1.92 -12.93
C ALA A 68 2.44 1.49 -13.39
N GLN A 69 3.23 0.90 -12.49
CA GLN A 69 4.54 0.36 -12.83
C GLN A 69 4.43 -0.88 -13.73
N ASP A 70 3.45 -1.75 -13.51
CA ASP A 70 3.18 -2.91 -14.36
C ASP A 70 2.89 -2.45 -15.80
N PHE A 71 1.99 -1.48 -15.98
CA PHE A 71 1.70 -0.89 -17.30
C PHE A 71 2.89 -0.17 -17.95
N HIS A 72 3.84 0.33 -17.15
CA HIS A 72 5.06 0.94 -17.68
C HIS A 72 6.05 -0.12 -18.19
N ASN A 73 6.13 -1.25 -17.49
CA ASN A 73 7.12 -2.30 -17.76
C ASN A 73 6.62 -3.35 -18.76
N ASP A 74 5.31 -3.50 -18.89
CA ASP A 74 4.66 -4.49 -19.74
C ASP A 74 3.81 -3.76 -20.80
N PRO A 75 4.38 -3.56 -22.01
CA PRO A 75 3.67 -2.90 -23.11
C PRO A 75 2.38 -3.62 -23.50
N GLU A 76 2.28 -4.95 -23.33
CA GLU A 76 1.07 -5.71 -23.67
C GLU A 76 -0.14 -5.27 -22.82
N LEU A 77 0.10 -4.79 -21.59
CA LEU A 77 -0.96 -4.22 -20.75
C LEU A 77 -1.49 -2.88 -21.28
N THR A 78 -0.71 -2.20 -22.12
CA THR A 78 -1.09 -0.94 -22.77
C THR A 78 -1.73 -1.14 -24.14
N GLU A 79 -1.74 -2.38 -24.67
CA GLU A 79 -2.27 -2.73 -25.98
C GLU A 79 -3.81 -2.80 -25.99
N PHE A 80 -4.47 -1.71 -25.62
CA PHE A 80 -5.88 -1.45 -25.99
C PHE A 80 -6.03 -1.16 -27.49
N ALA A 81 -4.95 -1.16 -28.25
CA ALA A 81 -4.87 -0.77 -29.66
C ALA A 81 -5.27 -1.89 -30.65
N VAL A 82 -5.59 -3.10 -30.18
CA VAL A 82 -6.04 -4.22 -31.04
C VAL A 82 -7.53 -4.51 -30.84
N LEU A 83 -8.33 -3.48 -30.61
CA LEU A 83 -9.72 -3.51 -31.08
C LEU A 83 -9.75 -2.64 -32.31
N ASP A 84 -9.53 -3.29 -33.46
CA ASP A 84 -9.73 -2.69 -34.77
C ASP A 84 -11.12 -2.05 -34.74
N THR A 85 -11.19 -0.72 -34.69
CA THR A 85 -12.46 0.01 -34.71
C THR A 85 -13.26 -0.30 -35.97
N ALA A 86 -12.61 -0.93 -36.96
CA ALA A 86 -13.21 -1.49 -38.16
C ALA A 86 -14.28 -2.56 -37.90
N ASP A 87 -14.24 -3.30 -36.78
CA ASP A 87 -15.21 -4.36 -36.48
C ASP A 87 -16.46 -3.86 -35.71
N TRP A 88 -16.50 -2.57 -35.37
CA TRP A 88 -17.69 -1.93 -34.78
C TRP A 88 -18.65 -1.38 -35.84
N ASP A 89 -18.27 -1.45 -37.13
CA ASP A 89 -19.20 -1.21 -38.24
C ASP A 89 -20.03 -2.49 -38.47
N ILE A 90 -20.95 -2.74 -37.55
CA ILE A 90 -22.05 -3.68 -37.75
C ILE A 90 -22.92 -3.13 -38.89
N GLY A 91 -22.50 -3.40 -40.13
CA GLY A 91 -23.16 -2.98 -41.35
C GLY A 91 -24.66 -3.27 -41.27
N TYR A 92 -25.44 -2.22 -41.03
CA TYR A 92 -26.88 -2.25 -41.22
C TYR A 92 -27.14 -1.89 -42.68
N GLU A 93 -27.11 -2.90 -43.55
CA GLU A 93 -27.88 -2.89 -44.80
C GLU A 93 -29.20 -3.64 -44.61
#